data_AF-A0A8R1W6L5-F1
#
_entry.id   AF-A0A8R1W6L5-F1
#
_cell.length_a   1.000
_cell.length_b   1.000
_cell.length_c   1.000
_cell.angle_alpha   90.00
_cell.angle_beta   90.00
_cell.angle_gamma   90.00
#
_symmetry.space_group_name_H-M   'P 1'
#
loop_
_entity.id
_entity.type
_entity.pdbx_description
1 polymer ?
#
loop_
_entity_poly.entity_id
_entity_poly.type
_entity_poly.pdbx_seq_one_letter_code
_entity_poly.pdbx_strand_id
1 'polypeptide(L)'
;MDHFIFECISKENPTNRIDVEKGWKYISLLEHTTEEKSPTSMKNETKSVRKSFRCAMYDVTDYDLDGVRIIRIAIGKSSDEKFNVQQCEGLGNLLGETALPFVPEGEREWPDGSLYLYMIGKKPYMST
;
A
#
# COMPACT_ATOMS: atom_id res chain seq x y z
N MET A 1 -4.12 10.10 14.54
CA MET A 1 -3.11 9.56 13.61
C MET A 1 -3.73 8.36 12.97
N ASP A 2 -3.78 8.31 11.64
CA ASP A 2 -4.33 7.15 10.94
C ASP A 2 -3.43 5.95 11.20
N HIS A 3 -4.00 4.93 11.85
CA HIS A 3 -3.31 3.69 12.13
C HIS A 3 -3.64 2.70 11.02
N PHE A 4 -2.91 2.78 9.91
CA PHE A 4 -2.98 1.76 8.88
C PHE A 4 -2.27 0.51 9.36
N ILE A 5 -3.01 -0.59 9.49
CA ILE A 5 -2.47 -1.90 9.82
C ILE A 5 -2.68 -2.77 8.59
N PHE A 6 -1.58 -3.10 7.90
CA PHE A 6 -1.58 -4.00 6.77
C PHE A 6 -0.88 -5.31 7.12
N GLU A 7 -1.51 -6.43 6.81
CA GLU A 7 -0.88 -7.75 6.80
C GLU A 7 -0.53 -8.15 5.36
N CYS A 8 0.70 -8.60 5.14
CA CYS A 8 1.14 -9.11 3.84
C CYS A 8 0.66 -10.56 3.70
N ILE A 9 -0.18 -10.83 2.70
CA ILE A 9 -0.74 -12.17 2.47
C ILE A 9 0.15 -12.96 1.51
N SER A 10 0.45 -12.39 0.34
CA SER A 10 1.32 -13.00 -0.68
C SER A 10 2.13 -11.95 -1.43
N LYS A 11 3.26 -12.38 -2.00
CA LYS A 11 4.09 -11.59 -2.91
C LYS A 11 4.17 -12.30 -4.25
N GLU A 12 3.92 -11.56 -5.32
CA GLU A 12 3.86 -12.09 -6.67
C GLU A 12 4.53 -11.13 -7.64
N ASN A 13 4.97 -11.63 -8.79
CA ASN A 13 5.43 -10.78 -9.87
C ASN A 13 4.24 -10.32 -10.72
N PRO A 14 4.27 -9.10 -11.28
CA PRO A 14 3.28 -8.67 -12.23
C PRO A 14 3.20 -9.60 -13.45
N THR A 15 2.00 -9.74 -14.01
CA THR A 15 1.78 -10.42 -15.29
C THR A 15 2.02 -9.47 -16.47
N ASN A 16 1.95 -8.16 -16.25
CA ASN A 16 2.25 -7.15 -17.24
C ASN A 16 3.75 -7.04 -17.48
N ARG A 17 4.17 -7.22 -18.74
CA ARG A 17 5.58 -7.22 -19.14
C ARG A 17 6.31 -5.90 -18.85
N ILE A 18 5.65 -4.76 -19.00
CA ILE A 18 6.24 -3.43 -18.74
C ILE A 18 6.57 -3.30 -17.25
N ASP A 19 5.66 -3.73 -16.39
CA ASP A 19 5.84 -3.67 -14.93
C ASP A 19 6.97 -4.60 -14.48
N VAL A 20 7.07 -5.79 -15.11
CA VAL A 20 8.18 -6.73 -14.88
C VAL A 20 9.52 -6.14 -15.33
N GLU A 21 9.58 -5.53 -16.51
CA GLU A 21 10.81 -4.90 -17.04
C GLU A 21 11.28 -3.73 -16.16
N LYS A 22 10.37 -3.05 -15.46
CA LYS A 22 10.68 -2.02 -14.46
C LYS A 22 11.10 -2.58 -13.10
N GLY A 23 11.05 -3.91 -12.91
CA GLY A 23 11.40 -4.56 -11.64
C GLY A 23 10.35 -4.40 -10.55
N TRP A 24 9.13 -3.98 -10.89
CA TRP A 24 8.05 -3.79 -9.93
C TRP A 24 7.49 -5.12 -9.45
N LYS A 25 6.91 -5.10 -8.25
CA LYS A 25 6.40 -6.30 -7.57
C LYS A 25 5.00 -6.09 -7.02
N TYR A 26 4.20 -7.14 -7.02
CA TYR A 26 2.88 -7.16 -6.40
C TYR A 26 2.92 -7.76 -4.99
N ILE A 27 2.08 -7.19 -4.13
CA ILE A 27 1.79 -7.71 -2.80
C ILE A 27 0.28 -7.66 -2.60
N SER A 28 -0.30 -8.78 -2.17
CA SER A 28 -1.66 -8.79 -1.64
C SER A 28 -1.63 -8.40 -0.15
N LEU A 29 -2.48 -7.45 0.23
CA LEU A 29 -2.55 -6.89 1.57
C LEU A 29 -3.92 -7.15 2.19
N LEU A 30 -3.94 -7.40 3.50
CA LEU A 30 -5.13 -7.32 4.34
C LEU A 30 -5.06 -6.03 5.16
N GLU A 31 -5.96 -5.11 4.91
CA GLU A 31 -6.14 -3.89 5.69
C GLU A 31 -7.04 -4.18 6.90
N HIS A 32 -6.58 -3.78 8.09
CA HIS A 32 -7.34 -3.87 9.32
C HIS A 32 -7.79 -2.48 9.73
N THR A 33 -9.09 -2.24 9.69
CA THR A 33 -9.68 -0.95 10.09
C THR A 33 -10.44 -1.17 11.40
N THR A 34 -10.08 -0.41 12.44
CA THR A 34 -10.90 -0.37 13.66
C THR A 34 -12.10 0.52 13.44
N GLU A 35 -13.30 -0.04 13.59
CA GLU A 35 -14.51 0.77 13.64
C GLU A 35 -14.56 1.50 14.98
N GLU A 36 -14.39 2.83 14.98
CA GLU A 36 -14.78 3.66 16.11
C GLU A 36 -16.31 3.68 16.17
N LYS A 37 -16.90 2.84 17.01
CA LYS A 37 -18.35 2.90 17.27
C LYS A 37 -18.69 4.31 17.80
N SER A 38 -19.68 4.94 17.18
CA SER A 38 -20.35 6.16 17.66
C SER A 38 -20.71 6.06 19.15
N PRO A 39 -20.76 7.17 19.92
CA PRO A 39 -20.79 7.14 21.39
C PRO A 39 -22.06 6.57 22.04
N THR A 40 -23.00 6.02 21.27
CA THR A 40 -24.36 5.67 21.71
C THR A 40 -24.59 4.19 22.05
N SER A 41 -23.61 3.31 21.95
CA SER A 41 -23.79 1.89 22.32
C SER A 41 -22.93 1.48 23.51
N MET A 42 -23.44 1.75 24.72
CA MET A 42 -23.09 0.96 25.91
C MET A 42 -23.58 -0.47 25.70
N LYS A 43 -22.66 -1.40 25.41
CA LYS A 43 -22.71 -2.82 25.78
C LYS A 43 -21.40 -3.50 25.40
N ASN A 44 -20.96 -4.40 26.26
CA ASN A 44 -19.72 -5.19 26.16
C ASN A 44 -19.61 -5.90 24.80
N GLU A 45 -18.88 -5.33 23.84
CA GLU A 45 -18.75 -5.93 22.52
C GLU A 45 -17.32 -5.73 22.00
N THR A 46 -16.69 -6.85 21.66
CA THR A 46 -15.40 -6.99 20.98
C THR A 46 -15.28 -5.92 19.89
N LYS A 47 -14.17 -5.15 19.88
CA LYS A 47 -13.86 -4.21 18.78
C LYS A 47 -14.04 -4.94 17.45
N SER A 48 -15.00 -4.51 16.63
CA SER A 48 -15.18 -5.01 15.27
C SER A 48 -14.02 -4.47 14.44
N VAL A 49 -13.14 -5.36 13.96
CA VAL A 49 -12.06 -5.01 13.03
C VAL A 49 -12.55 -5.40 11.64
N ARG A 50 -12.88 -4.41 10.82
CA ARG A 50 -13.17 -4.63 9.40
C ARG A 50 -11.89 -5.01 8.70
N LYS A 51 -11.96 -6.07 7.89
CA LYS A 51 -10.85 -6.58 7.10
C LYS A 51 -11.15 -6.35 5.62
N SER A 52 -10.24 -5.69 4.92
CA SER A 52 -10.40 -5.40 3.50
C SER A 52 -9.16 -5.87 2.74
N PHE A 53 -9.35 -6.50 1.59
CA PHE A 53 -8.25 -6.89 0.71
C PHE A 53 -7.84 -5.72 -0.18
N ARG A 54 -6.53 -5.53 -0.31
CA ARG A 54 -5.94 -4.54 -1.22
C ARG A 54 -4.82 -5.17 -2.04
N CYS A 55 -4.57 -4.63 -3.22
CA CYS A 55 -3.32 -4.91 -3.92
C CYS A 55 -2.36 -3.73 -3.74
N ALA A 56 -1.08 -4.03 -3.57
CA ALA A 56 -0.02 -3.06 -3.61
C ALA A 56 0.99 -3.41 -4.70
N MET A 57 1.41 -2.41 -5.47
CA MET A 57 2.58 -2.48 -6.32
C MET A 57 3.68 -1.65 -5.69
N TYR A 58 4.91 -2.15 -5.67
CA TYR A 58 6.02 -1.44 -5.04
C TYR A 58 7.33 -1.51 -5.82
N ASP A 59 8.15 -0.50 -5.56
CA ASP A 59 9.52 -0.36 -6.03
C ASP A 59 10.44 -0.01 -4.85
N VAL A 60 11.67 -0.51 -4.91
CA VAL A 60 12.74 -0.24 -3.93
C VAL A 60 13.99 0.16 -4.71
N THR A 61 14.41 1.41 -4.54
CA THR A 61 15.63 1.94 -5.15
C THR A 61 16.66 2.24 -4.05
N ASP A 62 17.86 1.68 -4.19
CA ASP A 62 19.00 1.99 -3.33
C ASP A 62 19.87 3.08 -3.99
N TYR A 63 20.15 4.14 -3.24
CA TYR A 63 21.07 5.22 -3.61
C TYR A 63 22.38 5.00 -2.85
N ASP A 64 23.28 4.25 -3.47
CA ASP A 64 24.49 3.72 -2.84
C ASP A 64 25.43 4.80 -2.31
N LEU A 65 25.53 5.92 -3.02
CA LEU A 65 26.38 7.05 -2.63
C LEU A 65 25.91 7.73 -1.33
N ASP A 66 24.60 7.77 -1.12
CA ASP A 66 23.98 8.46 0.01
C ASP A 66 23.64 7.51 1.16
N GLY A 67 23.80 6.20 0.97
CA GLY A 67 23.37 5.17 1.93
C GLY A 67 21.86 5.17 2.17
N VAL A 68 21.08 5.69 1.22
CA VAL A 68 19.63 5.87 1.32
C VAL A 68 18.91 4.79 0.52
N ARG A 69 17.77 4.36 1.03
CA ARG A 69 16.80 3.51 0.32
C ARG A 69 15.49 4.27 0.18
N ILE A 70 14.96 4.31 -1.04
CA ILE A 70 13.63 4.84 -1.33
C ILE A 70 12.70 3.67 -1.61
N ILE A 71 11.55 3.64 -0.94
CA ILE A 71 10.50 2.67 -1.15
C ILE A 71 9.26 3.43 -1.60
N ARG A 72 8.73 3.06 -2.76
CA ARG A 72 7.50 3.60 -3.34
C ARG A 72 6.46 2.50 -3.37
N ILE A 73 5.25 2.78 -2.90
CA ILE A 73 4.16 1.80 -2.88
C ILE A 73 2.89 2.48 -3.38
N ALA A 74 2.29 1.94 -4.44
CA ALA A 74 0.93 2.26 -4.86
C ALA A 74 -0.01 1.18 -4.33
N ILE A 75 -1.05 1.54 -3.59
CA ILE A 75 -2.02 0.61 -2.99
C ILE A 75 -3.39 0.89 -3.61
N GLY A 76 -3.97 -0.10 -4.27
CA GLY A 76 -5.29 0.00 -4.89
C GLY A 76 -6.44 0.06 -3.89
N LYS A 77 -7.62 0.39 -4.38
CA LYS A 77 -8.87 0.44 -3.58
C LYS A 77 -9.14 -0.85 -2.80
N SER A 78 -9.84 -0.71 -1.68
CA SER A 78 -10.26 -1.82 -0.82
C SER A 78 -11.36 -2.69 -1.46
N SER A 79 -11.40 -3.96 -1.06
CA SER A 79 -12.44 -4.94 -1.40
C SER A 79 -12.78 -5.79 -0.17
N ASP A 80 -14.05 -5.90 0.19
CA ASP A 80 -14.50 -6.61 1.40
C ASP A 80 -14.67 -8.12 1.22
N GLU A 81 -14.62 -8.63 -0.01
CA GLU A 81 -14.95 -10.04 -0.27
C GLU A 81 -13.72 -10.95 -0.29
N LYS A 82 -12.92 -10.82 -1.34
CA LYS A 82 -11.74 -11.65 -1.62
C LYS A 82 -10.70 -10.81 -2.36
N PHE A 83 -9.44 -11.18 -2.19
CA PHE A 83 -8.38 -10.65 -3.03
C PHE A 83 -8.64 -11.01 -4.50
N ASN A 84 -8.59 -10.00 -5.36
CA ASN A 84 -8.63 -10.17 -6.80
C ASN A 84 -7.43 -9.43 -7.40
N VAL A 85 -6.63 -10.11 -8.23
CA VAL A 85 -5.47 -9.52 -8.90
C VAL A 85 -5.83 -8.31 -9.77
N GLN A 86 -7.09 -8.20 -10.23
CA GLN A 86 -7.58 -7.01 -10.93
C GLN A 86 -7.52 -5.74 -10.07
N GLN A 87 -7.46 -5.86 -8.74
CA GLN A 87 -7.20 -4.73 -7.84
C GLN A 87 -5.79 -4.13 -8.05
N CYS A 88 -4.89 -4.84 -8.72
CA CYS A 88 -3.56 -4.37 -9.09
C CYS A 88 -3.55 -3.60 -10.42
N GLU A 89 -4.62 -3.67 -11.22
CA GLU A 89 -4.68 -3.02 -12.52
C GLU A 89 -4.55 -1.50 -12.37
N GLY A 90 -3.70 -0.89 -13.20
CA GLY A 90 -3.45 0.55 -13.19
C GLY A 90 -2.51 1.03 -12.07
N LEU A 91 -2.15 0.19 -11.09
CA LEU A 91 -1.18 0.59 -10.04
C LEU A 91 0.19 0.95 -10.61
N GLY A 92 0.58 0.34 -11.73
CA GLY A 92 1.79 0.70 -12.45
C GLY A 92 1.78 2.14 -12.97
N ASN A 93 0.62 2.69 -13.32
CA ASN A 93 0.52 4.10 -13.72
C ASN A 93 0.77 5.02 -12.52
N LEU A 94 0.22 4.68 -11.35
CA LEU A 94 0.46 5.43 -10.12
C LEU A 94 1.92 5.33 -9.65
N LEU A 95 2.52 4.14 -9.71
CA LEU A 95 3.90 3.91 -9.28
C LEU A 95 4.92 4.52 -10.25
N GLY A 96 4.59 4.56 -11.54
CA GLY A 96 5.39 5.14 -12.60
C GLY A 96 5.27 6.66 -12.73
N GLU A 97 4.30 7.27 -12.05
CA GLU A 97 4.09 8.70 -12.10
C GLU A 97 5.24 9.43 -11.39
N THR A 98 5.89 10.33 -12.11
CA THR A 98 6.99 11.14 -11.59
C THR A 98 6.50 12.47 -11.02
N ALA A 99 5.35 12.94 -11.52
CA ALA A 99 4.63 14.08 -11.01
C ALA A 99 3.42 13.59 -10.19
N LEU A 100 3.69 13.05 -9.00
CA LEU A 100 2.60 12.64 -8.10
C LEU A 100 1.66 13.83 -7.87
N PRO A 101 0.34 13.68 -8.04
CA PRO A 101 -0.59 14.77 -7.80
C PRO A 101 -0.42 15.25 -6.35
N PHE A 102 -0.50 16.56 -6.16
CA PHE A 102 -0.48 17.15 -4.83
C PHE A 102 -1.71 16.65 -4.06
N VAL A 103 -1.49 15.72 -3.13
CA VAL A 103 -2.50 15.35 -2.14
C VAL A 103 -2.36 16.33 -0.98
N PRO A 104 -3.41 17.08 -0.59
CA PRO A 104 -3.34 18.04 0.51
C PRO A 104 -2.77 17.41 1.77
N GLU A 105 -2.00 18.17 2.54
CA GLU A 105 -1.46 17.68 3.80
C GLU A 105 -2.61 17.25 4.73
N GLY A 106 -2.64 15.96 5.10
CA GLY A 106 -3.72 15.36 5.87
C GLY A 106 -4.66 14.46 5.06
N GLU A 107 -4.66 14.59 3.73
CA GLU A 107 -5.26 13.61 2.82
C GLU A 107 -4.15 12.68 2.32
N ARG A 108 -4.39 11.37 2.35
CA ARG A 108 -3.44 10.35 1.87
C ARG A 108 -4.05 9.42 0.83
N GLU A 109 -5.38 9.48 0.70
CA GLU A 109 -6.19 8.66 -0.18
C GLU A 109 -6.67 9.49 -1.37
N TRP A 110 -6.63 8.90 -2.55
CA TRP A 110 -7.38 9.39 -3.71
C TRP A 110 -8.88 9.14 -3.49
N PRO A 111 -9.77 9.81 -4.26
CA PRO A 111 -11.21 9.65 -4.11
C PRO A 111 -11.75 8.22 -4.25
N ASP A 112 -11.02 7.33 -4.93
CA ASP A 112 -11.36 5.92 -5.07
C ASP A 112 -10.86 5.04 -3.92
N GLY A 113 -10.26 5.65 -2.90
CA GLY A 113 -9.65 5.02 -1.74
C GLY A 113 -8.23 4.50 -2.00
N SER A 114 -7.66 4.64 -3.20
CA SER A 114 -6.27 4.25 -3.46
C SER A 114 -5.27 5.14 -2.69
N LEU A 115 -4.08 4.62 -2.42
CA LEU A 115 -3.04 5.29 -1.63
C LEU A 115 -1.70 5.22 -2.35
N TYR A 116 -0.83 6.17 -2.03
CA TYR A 116 0.57 6.15 -2.44
C TYR A 116 1.45 6.46 -1.23
N LEU A 117 2.36 5.55 -0.92
CA LEU A 117 3.32 5.69 0.15
C LEU A 117 4.70 5.93 -0.43
N TYR A 118 5.34 6.99 0.05
CA TYR A 118 6.72 7.32 -0.26
C TYR A 118 7.53 7.30 1.03
N MET A 119 8.49 6.38 1.13
CA MET A 119 9.30 6.20 2.32
C MET A 119 10.78 6.34 1.96
N ILE A 120 11.50 7.13 2.75
CA ILE A 120 12.95 7.25 2.70
C ILE A 120 13.51 6.61 3.97
N GLY A 121 14.47 5.71 3.82
CA GLY A 121 15.14 5.04 4.92
C GLY A 121 16.63 4.88 4.68
N LYS A 122 17.31 4.26 5.64
CA LYS A 122 18.71 3.82 5.47
C LYS A 122 18.74 2.54 4.65
N LYS A 123 19.72 2.43 3.77
CA LYS A 123 20.02 1.18 3.09
C LYS A 123 20.43 0.12 4.13
N PRO A 124 19.84 -1.09 4.12
CA PRO A 124 20.27 -2.16 5.01
C PRO A 124 21.70 -2.59 4.67
N TYR A 125 22.53 -2.78 5.69
CA TYR A 125 23.83 -3.42 5.53
C TYR A 125 23.60 -4.87 5.12
N MET A 126 24.10 -5.26 3.94
CA MET A 126 24.18 -6.68 3.62
C MET A 126 25.31 -7.28 4.46
N SER A 127 24.96 -8.09 5.47
CA SER A 127 25.95 -9.01 6.05
C SER A 127 26.32 -10.02 4.98
N THR A 128 27.56 -9.94 4.51
CA THR A 128 28.23 -10.95 3.68
C THR A 128 28.38 -12.26 4.41
#